data_AF-M3FGV4-F1
#
_entry.id   AF-M3FGV4-F1
#
_cell.length_a   1.000
_cell.length_b   1.000
_cell.length_c   1.000
_cell.angle_alpha   90.00
_cell.angle_beta   90.00
_cell.angle_gamma   90.00
#
_symmetry.space_group_name_H-M   'P 1'
#
loop_
_entity.id
_entity.type
_entity.pdbx_description
1 polymer ?
#
loop_
_entity_poly.entity_id
_entity_poly.type
_entity_poly.pdbx_seq_one_letter_code
_entity_poly.pdbx_strand_id
1 'polypeptide(L)'
;MIPLKYPPKFGQAKGIFEFCINFKTGESTCSNCKTGCPVEGVVNFKGNKPSFSKNCTGCGQCISACPTFPKAIRIEQGHAN
;
A
#
# COMPACT_ATOMS: atom_id res chain seq x y z
N MET A 1 13.55 25.35 -7.93
CA MET A 1 13.21 24.05 -7.29
C MET A 1 14.16 23.01 -7.87
N ILE A 2 14.96 22.34 -7.04
CA ILE A 2 15.86 21.27 -7.52
C ILE A 2 15.04 19.98 -7.58
N PRO A 3 14.90 19.31 -8.73
CA PRO A 3 14.19 18.04 -8.80
C PRO A 3 14.95 17.00 -7.97
N LEU A 4 14.23 16.27 -7.11
CA LEU A 4 14.81 15.11 -6.45
C LEU A 4 15.20 14.10 -7.53
N LYS A 5 16.45 13.64 -7.50
CA LYS A 5 16.96 12.64 -8.45
C LYS A 5 16.22 11.30 -8.33
N TYR A 6 15.62 11.01 -7.17
CA TYR A 6 14.86 9.80 -6.89
C TYR A 6 13.61 10.10 -6.05
N PRO A 7 12.55 9.28 -6.16
CA PRO A 7 11.40 9.39 -5.26
C PRO A 7 11.85 9.18 -3.81
N PRO A 8 11.47 10.07 -2.87
CA PRO A 8 11.86 9.92 -1.47
C PRO A 8 11.30 8.62 -0.88
N LYS A 9 12.11 7.93 -0.07
CA LYS A 9 11.75 6.67 0.61
C LYS A 9 11.47 6.96 2.09
N PHE A 10 10.19 6.98 2.45
CA PHE A 10 9.69 7.16 3.81
C PHE A 10 9.39 5.83 4.53
N GLY A 11 9.30 4.73 3.77
CA GLY A 11 9.05 3.40 4.31
C GLY A 11 8.53 2.41 3.28
N GLN A 12 7.89 1.34 3.76
CA GLN A 12 7.30 0.29 2.96
C GLN A 12 5.85 0.03 3.43
N ALA A 13 4.91 0.00 2.50
CA ALA A 13 3.54 -0.41 2.82
C ALA A 13 3.47 -1.92 3.12
N LYS A 14 2.72 -2.27 4.17
CA LYS A 14 2.41 -3.64 4.58
C LYS A 14 0.91 -3.80 4.81
N GLY A 15 0.36 -4.93 4.37
CA GLY A 15 -1.03 -5.29 4.61
C GLY A 15 -1.23 -5.87 6.02
N ILE A 16 -2.33 -5.48 6.66
CA ILE A 16 -2.89 -6.06 7.88
C ILE A 16 -4.15 -6.80 7.44
N PHE A 17 -3.99 -8.05 7.02
CA PHE A 17 -5.00 -8.73 6.20
C PHE A 17 -6.31 -8.99 6.92
N GLU A 18 -6.30 -9.12 8.25
CA GLU A 18 -7.51 -9.23 9.08
C GLU A 18 -8.51 -8.07 8.90
N PHE A 19 -8.04 -6.90 8.45
CA PHE A 19 -8.90 -5.74 8.16
C PHE A 19 -9.18 -5.54 6.67
N CYS A 20 -8.57 -6.33 5.78
CA CYS A 20 -8.77 -6.20 4.34
C CYS A 20 -10.10 -6.84 3.91
N ILE A 21 -11.01 -6.07 3.30
CA ILE A 21 -12.32 -6.57 2.84
C ILE A 21 -12.15 -7.79 1.93
N ASN A 22 -11.31 -7.70 0.88
CA ASN A 22 -11.13 -8.81 -0.04
C ASN A 22 -10.65 -10.09 0.66
N PHE A 23 -9.72 -9.97 1.62
CA PHE A 23 -9.25 -11.14 2.37
C PHE A 23 -10.36 -11.73 3.24
N LYS A 24 -11.16 -10.89 3.90
CA LYS A 24 -12.25 -11.33 4.78
C LYS A 24 -13.39 -12.00 4.01
N THR A 25 -13.77 -11.45 2.85
CA THR A 25 -14.91 -11.96 2.06
C THR A 25 -14.52 -13.08 1.12
N GLY A 26 -13.24 -13.17 0.74
CA GLY A 26 -12.80 -14.07 -0.33
C GLY A 26 -13.11 -13.54 -1.73
N GLU A 27 -13.52 -12.27 -1.86
CA GLU A 27 -13.90 -11.65 -3.13
C GLU A 27 -12.93 -10.52 -3.51
N SER A 28 -12.68 -10.35 -4.81
CA SER A 28 -11.79 -9.29 -5.32
C SER A 28 -12.55 -8.02 -5.73
N THR A 29 -13.30 -7.42 -4.79
CA THR A 29 -14.19 -6.27 -5.06
C THR A 29 -13.58 -4.90 -4.69
N CYS A 30 -12.59 -4.84 -3.81
CA CYS A 30 -11.90 -3.60 -3.43
C CYS A 30 -10.52 -3.48 -4.08
N SER A 31 -10.27 -2.38 -4.79
CA SER A 31 -8.99 -2.06 -5.43
C SER A 31 -8.41 -0.70 -5.02
N ASN A 32 -9.02 -0.01 -4.04
CA ASN A 32 -8.69 1.38 -3.70
C ASN A 32 -7.21 1.61 -3.36
N CYS A 33 -6.53 0.64 -2.73
CA CYS A 33 -5.10 0.77 -2.45
C CYS A 33 -4.24 0.78 -3.73
N LYS A 34 -4.68 0.08 -4.78
CA LYS A 34 -4.06 0.11 -6.11
C LYS A 34 -4.38 1.41 -6.84
N THR A 35 -5.65 1.80 -6.88
CA THR A 35 -6.09 3.04 -7.52
C THR A 35 -5.49 4.29 -6.87
N GLY A 36 -5.37 4.30 -5.54
CA GLY A 36 -4.80 5.41 -4.79
C GLY A 36 -3.28 5.47 -4.82
N CYS A 37 -2.58 4.45 -5.32
CA CYS A 37 -1.12 4.50 -5.38
C CYS A 37 -0.69 5.37 -6.57
N PRO A 38 0.08 6.45 -6.37
CA PRO A 38 0.51 7.33 -7.45
C PRO A 38 1.63 6.73 -8.31
N VAL A 39 2.13 5.55 -7.96
CA VAL A 39 3.22 4.87 -8.67
C VAL A 39 2.69 3.57 -9.24
N GLU A 40 2.70 3.48 -10.57
CA GLU A 40 2.22 2.30 -11.29
C GLU A 40 3.00 1.04 -10.89
N GLY A 41 2.30 -0.10 -10.83
CA GLY A 41 2.90 -1.39 -10.52
C GLY A 41 3.39 -1.57 -9.08
N VAL A 42 3.25 -0.56 -8.20
CA VAL A 42 3.62 -0.70 -6.79
C VAL A 42 2.64 -1.57 -6.02
N VAL A 43 1.36 -1.49 -6.31
CA VAL A 43 0.32 -2.28 -5.64
C VAL A 43 -0.28 -3.28 -6.61
N ASN A 44 -0.17 -4.56 -6.27
CA ASN A 44 -0.74 -5.68 -7.00
C ASN A 44 -1.51 -6.59 -6.05
N PHE A 45 -2.29 -7.53 -6.58
CA PHE A 45 -3.04 -8.49 -5.78
C PHE A 45 -2.50 -9.90 -6.00
N LYS A 46 -2.25 -10.63 -4.91
CA LYS A 46 -1.99 -12.07 -4.92
C LYS A 46 -3.23 -12.77 -4.39
N GLY A 47 -4.08 -13.24 -5.29
CA GLY A 47 -5.48 -13.58 -4.95
C GLY A 47 -6.17 -12.35 -4.35
N ASN A 48 -6.81 -12.52 -3.20
CA ASN A 48 -7.53 -11.44 -2.52
C ASN A 48 -6.67 -10.55 -1.60
N LYS A 49 -5.35 -10.77 -1.56
CA LYS A 49 -4.45 -9.99 -0.69
C LYS A 49 -3.68 -8.95 -1.50
N PRO A 50 -3.67 -7.66 -1.09
CA PRO A 50 -2.77 -6.69 -1.68
C PRO A 50 -1.31 -7.02 -1.36
N SER A 51 -0.44 -6.75 -2.32
CA SER A 51 1.00 -6.91 -2.25
C SER A 51 1.68 -5.63 -2.75
N PHE A 52 2.78 -5.27 -2.10
CA PHE A 52 3.48 -4.01 -2.33
C PHE A 52 4.90 -4.30 -2.82
N SER A 53 5.27 -3.73 -3.98
CA SER A 53 6.59 -3.92 -4.57
C SER A 53 7.68 -3.17 -3.80
N LYS A 54 8.95 -3.46 -4.13
CA LYS A 54 10.13 -2.76 -3.59
C LYS A 54 10.20 -1.29 -4.03
N ASN A 55 9.46 -0.89 -5.07
CA ASN A 55 9.39 0.50 -5.52
C ASN A 55 8.46 1.35 -4.66
N CYS A 56 7.77 0.76 -3.68
CA CYS A 56 7.00 1.52 -2.70
C CYS A 56 7.89 2.53 -1.98
N THR A 57 7.44 3.78 -1.93
CA THR A 57 8.11 4.90 -1.27
C THR A 57 7.64 5.11 0.16
N GLY A 58 6.57 4.43 0.59
CA GLY A 58 5.98 4.66 1.91
C GLY A 58 5.20 5.98 2.02
N CYS A 59 4.72 6.55 0.91
CA CYS A 59 4.01 7.83 0.87
C CYS A 59 2.62 7.84 1.53
N GLY A 60 2.07 6.69 1.92
CA GLY A 60 0.82 6.59 2.67
C GLY A 60 -0.48 6.72 1.86
N GLN A 61 -0.44 7.00 0.56
CA GLN A 61 -1.66 7.19 -0.25
C GLN A 61 -2.60 5.96 -0.26
N CYS A 62 -2.04 4.75 -0.27
CA CYS A 62 -2.84 3.53 -0.15
C CYS A 62 -3.54 3.38 1.21
N ILE A 63 -3.02 3.95 2.29
CA ILE A 63 -3.66 3.99 3.61
C ILE A 63 -4.85 4.97 3.57
N SER A 64 -4.63 6.15 3.02
CA SER A 64 -5.68 7.15 2.85
C SER A 64 -6.88 6.58 2.07
N ALA A 65 -6.59 5.93 0.93
CA ALA A 65 -7.59 5.32 0.06
C ALA A 65 -8.29 4.08 0.64
N CYS A 66 -7.71 3.42 1.66
CA CYS A 66 -8.27 2.20 2.24
C CYS A 66 -9.60 2.53 2.97
N PRO A 67 -10.75 1.96 2.57
CA PRO A 67 -12.05 2.38 3.11
C PRO A 67 -12.35 1.80 4.51
N THR A 68 -11.52 0.89 5.02
CA THR A 68 -11.81 0.17 6.28
C THR A 68 -11.38 0.96 7.50
N PHE A 69 -12.05 0.70 8.62
CA PHE A 69 -11.63 1.11 9.94
C PHE A 69 -11.71 -0.12 10.88
N PRO A 70 -10.59 -0.63 11.42
CA PRO A 70 -9.21 -0.18 11.23
C PRO A 70 -8.71 -0.29 9.78
N LYS A 71 -7.66 0.48 9.45
CA LYS A 71 -7.04 0.47 8.12
C LYS A 71 -6.33 -0.87 7.88
N ALA A 72 -6.51 -1.46 6.70
CA ALA A 72 -5.88 -2.73 6.33
C ALA A 72 -4.43 -2.59 5.86
N ILE A 73 -3.84 -1.40 5.94
CA ILE A 73 -2.50 -1.10 5.44
C ILE A 73 -1.83 -0.15 6.44
N ARG A 74 -0.54 -0.38 6.70
CA ARG A 74 0.34 0.53 7.46
C ARG A 74 1.64 0.78 6.71
N ILE A 75 2.34 1.85 7.07
CA ILE A 75 3.72 2.07 6.63
C ILE A 75 4.64 1.57 7.73
N GLU A 76 5.60 0.72 7.34
CA GLU A 76 6.77 0.41 8.15
C GLU A 76 7.92 1.31 7.75
N GLN A 77 8.51 2.03 8.71
CA GLN A 77 9.76 2.73 8.46
C GLN A 77 10.88 1.69 8.28
N GLY A 78 11.72 1.91 7.27
CA GLY A 78 13.02 1.25 7.22
C GLY A 78 13.94 1.97 8.20
N HIS A 79 13.87 1.64 9.49
CA HIS A 79 15.03 1.90 10.33
C HIS A 79 16.15 1.02 9.80
N ALA A 80 17.16 1.64 9.18
CA ALA A 80 18.46 1.04 9.09
C ALA A 80 18.91 0.78 10.54
N ASN A 81 18.98 -0.50 10.91
CA ASN A 81 19.92 -0.92 11.93
C ASN A 81 21.29 -1.03 11.27
#